data_AF-W2PX97-F1
#
_entry.id   AF-W2PX97-F1
#
_cell.length_a   1.000
_cell.length_b   1.000
_cell.length_c   1.000
_cell.angle_alpha   90.00
_cell.angle_beta   90.00
_cell.angle_gamma   90.00
#
_symmetry.space_group_name_H-M   'P 1'
#
loop_
_entity.id
_entity.type
_entity.pdbx_description
1 polymer ?
#
loop_
_entity_poly.entity_id
_entity_poly.type
_entity_poly.pdbx_seq_one_letter_code
_entity_poly.pdbx_strand_id
1 'polypeptide(L)'
;MKTTTIAITVATALAISTPTLVKAETCGTMTLVFKLLPLLSDAKTCADDTGYTIYPFTGKPTEQQMPAICANPTCTGVLQDAIDSDLPDCTIDFEATQLNVRTELTAYATRCGVSESRKKMLRA
;
A
#
# COMPACT_ATOMS: atom_id res chain seq x y z
N MET A 1 -22.96 53.03 -44.45
CA MET A 1 -21.87 53.23 -43.47
C MET A 1 -21.98 52.09 -42.47
N LYS A 2 -21.01 51.18 -42.47
CA LYS A 2 -20.90 49.99 -41.58
C LYS A 2 -20.00 50.36 -40.40
N THR A 3 -20.35 49.92 -39.18
CA THR A 3 -19.46 49.41 -38.10
C THR A 3 -20.19 49.44 -36.75
N THR A 4 -20.04 48.55 -35.76
CA THR A 4 -19.42 47.22 -35.60
C THR A 4 -19.84 46.77 -34.20
N THR A 5 -20.34 45.53 -34.06
CA THR A 5 -20.61 44.89 -32.77
C THR A 5 -19.34 44.18 -32.29
N ILE A 6 -18.93 44.38 -31.04
CA ILE A 6 -17.82 43.65 -30.40
C ILE A 6 -18.42 42.67 -29.39
N ALA A 7 -18.30 41.37 -29.68
CA ALA A 7 -18.59 40.29 -28.74
C ALA A 7 -17.30 39.91 -28.01
N ILE A 8 -17.34 39.93 -26.68
CA ILE A 8 -16.23 39.55 -25.81
C ILE A 8 -16.37 38.05 -25.51
N THR A 9 -15.47 37.24 -26.05
CA THR A 9 -15.33 35.82 -25.70
C THR A 9 -14.32 35.67 -24.56
N VAL A 10 -14.80 35.32 -23.37
CA VAL A 10 -13.95 34.95 -22.23
C VAL A 10 -13.55 33.48 -22.41
N ALA A 11 -12.31 33.24 -22.84
CA ALA A 11 -11.70 31.92 -22.85
C ALA A 11 -11.12 31.63 -21.46
N THR A 12 -11.84 30.85 -20.65
CA THR A 12 -11.32 30.28 -19.40
C THR A 12 -10.33 29.17 -19.73
N ALA A 13 -9.03 29.46 -19.62
CA ALA A 13 -7.97 28.46 -19.71
C ALA A 13 -8.01 27.54 -18.48
N LEU A 14 -8.55 26.32 -18.64
CA LEU A 14 -8.39 25.25 -17.67
C LEU A 14 -6.95 24.74 -17.76
N ALA A 15 -6.13 25.04 -16.74
CA ALA A 15 -4.81 24.46 -16.60
C ALA A 15 -4.96 22.95 -16.33
N ILE A 16 -4.73 22.14 -17.35
CA ILE A 16 -4.65 20.68 -17.22
C ILE A 16 -3.29 20.37 -16.59
N SER A 17 -3.25 20.21 -15.27
CA SER A 17 -2.08 19.67 -14.59
C SER A 17 -1.90 18.21 -15.00
N THR A 18 -0.89 17.94 -15.81
CA THR A 18 -0.47 16.57 -16.09
C THR A 18 0.08 15.96 -14.80
N PRO A 19 -0.44 14.83 -14.31
CA PRO A 19 0.16 14.16 -13.16
C PRO A 19 1.56 13.71 -13.55
N THR A 20 2.58 14.25 -12.88
CA THR A 20 3.94 13.74 -12.99
C THR A 20 3.96 12.33 -12.41
N LEU A 21 4.15 11.33 -13.27
CA LEU A 21 4.33 9.94 -12.84
C LEU A 21 5.68 9.84 -12.13
N VAL A 22 5.68 10.00 -10.81
CA VAL A 22 6.85 9.73 -9.98
C VAL A 22 7.09 8.23 -10.04
N LYS A 23 8.17 7.80 -10.69
CA LYS A 23 8.61 6.41 -10.66
C LYS A 23 8.92 6.06 -9.20
N ALA A 24 8.23 5.06 -8.66
CA ALA A 24 8.51 4.58 -7.31
C ALA A 24 9.98 4.16 -7.20
N GLU A 25 10.65 4.59 -6.14
CA GLU A 25 12.01 4.17 -5.82
C GLU A 25 12.02 2.67 -5.54
N THR A 26 13.03 1.93 -6.01
CA THR A 26 13.13 0.50 -5.70
C THR A 26 13.59 0.31 -4.25
N CYS A 27 12.84 -0.45 -3.46
CA CYS A 27 13.22 -0.77 -2.08
C CYS A 27 14.54 -1.53 -2.06
N GLY A 28 15.45 -1.14 -1.16
CA GLY A 28 16.49 -2.05 -0.71
C GLY A 28 15.83 -3.27 -0.05
N THR A 29 15.96 -4.46 -0.62
CA THR A 29 15.30 -5.69 -0.14
C THR A 29 15.56 -5.92 1.35
N MET A 30 16.79 -5.62 1.81
CA MET A 30 17.18 -5.74 3.22
C MET A 30 16.40 -4.79 4.14
N THR A 31 16.06 -3.59 3.69
CA THR A 31 15.30 -2.63 4.49
C THR A 31 13.92 -3.16 4.86
N LEU A 32 13.21 -3.76 3.90
CA LEU A 32 11.91 -4.41 4.15
C LEU A 32 12.06 -5.62 5.06
N VAL A 33 13.08 -6.46 4.82
CA VAL A 33 13.36 -7.64 5.63
C VAL A 33 13.63 -7.26 7.09
N PHE A 34 14.42 -6.21 7.36
CA PHE A 34 14.69 -5.77 8.73
C PHE A 34 13.49 -5.13 9.40
N LYS A 35 12.66 -4.38 8.66
CA LYS A 35 11.44 -3.77 9.20
C LYS A 35 10.40 -4.80 9.62
N LEU A 36 10.28 -5.90 8.87
CA LEU A 36 9.31 -6.97 9.14
C LEU A 36 9.88 -8.10 10.02
N LEU A 37 11.19 -8.15 10.25
CA LEU A 37 11.83 -9.18 11.09
C LEU A 37 11.21 -9.33 12.49
N PRO A 38 10.78 -8.26 13.19
CA PRO A 38 10.11 -8.39 14.48
C PRO A 38 8.83 -9.24 14.44
N LEU A 39 8.20 -9.35 13.26
CA LEU A 39 6.96 -10.08 13.04
C LEU A 39 7.20 -11.55 12.70
N LEU A 40 8.45 -12.00 12.59
CA LEU A 40 8.83 -13.32 12.04
C LEU A 40 8.06 -14.48 12.68
N SER A 41 7.92 -14.49 14.02
CA SER A 41 7.24 -15.59 14.73
C SER A 41 5.77 -15.70 14.35
N ASP A 42 5.05 -14.59 14.40
CA ASP A 42 3.61 -14.57 14.13
C ASP A 42 3.32 -14.65 12.64
N ALA A 43 4.18 -14.06 11.80
CA ALA A 43 4.11 -14.20 10.34
C ALA A 43 4.35 -15.65 9.91
N LYS A 44 5.24 -16.39 10.58
CA LYS A 44 5.42 -17.82 10.35
C LYS A 44 4.16 -18.60 10.73
N THR A 45 3.59 -18.34 11.90
CA THR A 45 2.35 -19.02 12.34
C THR A 45 1.20 -18.75 11.36
N CYS A 46 1.04 -17.49 10.95
CA CYS A 46 0.07 -17.11 9.93
C CYS A 46 0.29 -17.86 8.60
N ALA A 47 1.54 -18.02 8.17
CA ALA A 47 1.87 -18.76 6.96
C ALA A 47 1.56 -20.25 7.08
N ASP A 48 1.86 -20.87 8.22
CA ASP A 48 1.56 -22.27 8.48
C ASP A 48 0.03 -22.53 8.48
N ASP A 49 -0.76 -21.57 9.01
CA ASP A 49 -2.22 -21.70 9.11
C ASP A 49 -2.97 -21.41 7.78
N THR A 50 -2.43 -20.52 6.94
CA THR A 50 -3.14 -19.99 5.76
C THR A 50 -2.48 -20.32 4.43
N GLY A 51 -1.23 -20.80 4.47
CA GLY A 51 -0.39 -21.02 3.29
C GLY A 51 0.13 -19.74 2.64
N TYR A 52 -0.07 -18.56 3.23
CA TYR A 52 0.43 -17.28 2.70
C TYR A 52 1.61 -16.73 3.51
N THR A 53 2.71 -16.43 2.83
CA THR A 53 3.94 -15.93 3.48
C THR A 53 3.99 -14.39 3.42
N ILE A 54 3.69 -13.74 4.55
CA ILE A 54 3.88 -12.29 4.71
C ILE A 54 5.37 -11.93 4.87
N TYR A 55 6.15 -12.82 5.50
CA TYR A 55 7.57 -12.60 5.78
C TYR A 55 8.46 -13.81 5.42
N PRO A 56 9.51 -13.62 4.60
CA PRO A 56 9.73 -12.44 3.75
C PRO A 56 8.57 -12.27 2.76
N PHE A 57 8.28 -11.06 2.32
CA PHE A 57 7.13 -10.80 1.45
C PHE A 57 7.28 -11.55 0.11
N THR A 58 6.35 -12.46 -0.20
CA THR A 58 6.38 -13.30 -1.42
C THR A 58 5.32 -12.91 -2.44
N GLY A 59 4.93 -11.64 -2.51
CA GLY A 59 3.90 -11.16 -3.43
C GLY A 59 2.48 -11.20 -2.87
N LYS A 60 1.48 -11.10 -3.74
CA LYS A 60 0.06 -11.00 -3.34
C LYS A 60 -0.51 -12.37 -2.95
N PRO A 61 -1.35 -12.46 -1.90
CA PRO A 61 -2.11 -13.68 -1.61
C PRO A 61 -3.12 -13.96 -2.73
N THR A 62 -3.49 -15.23 -2.88
CA THR A 62 -4.58 -15.61 -3.80
C THR A 62 -5.95 -15.18 -3.25
N GLU A 63 -6.96 -15.16 -4.11
CA GLU A 63 -8.34 -14.87 -3.72
C GLU A 63 -8.90 -15.88 -2.70
N GLN A 64 -8.36 -17.12 -2.67
CA GLN A 64 -8.72 -18.12 -1.66
C GLN A 64 -7.97 -17.94 -0.34
N GLN A 65 -6.73 -17.41 -0.37
CA GLN A 65 -5.93 -17.18 0.82
C GLN A 65 -6.42 -15.97 1.62
N MET A 66 -6.86 -14.90 0.94
CA MET A 66 -7.29 -13.66 1.61
C MET A 66 -8.38 -13.87 2.68
N PRO A 67 -9.48 -14.62 2.43
CA PRO A 67 -10.47 -14.92 3.47
C PRO A 67 -9.89 -15.67 4.67
N ALA A 68 -8.95 -16.60 4.45
CA ALA A 68 -8.30 -17.35 5.53
C ALA A 68 -7.39 -16.45 6.38
N ILE A 69 -6.65 -15.53 5.74
CA ILE A 69 -5.84 -14.51 6.41
C ILE A 69 -6.74 -13.63 7.28
N CYS A 70 -7.85 -13.12 6.76
CA CYS A 70 -8.74 -12.23 7.52
C CYS A 70 -9.47 -12.95 8.66
N ALA A 71 -9.71 -14.26 8.56
CA ALA A 71 -10.35 -15.05 9.61
C ALA A 71 -9.37 -15.49 10.72
N ASN A 72 -8.05 -15.40 10.49
CA ASN A 72 -7.04 -15.85 11.44
C ASN A 72 -6.53 -14.67 12.30
N PRO A 73 -6.68 -14.71 13.65
CA PRO A 73 -6.29 -13.61 14.53
C PRO A 73 -4.78 -13.35 14.56
N THR A 74 -3.96 -14.39 14.39
CA THR A 74 -2.51 -14.24 14.27
C THR A 74 -2.16 -13.46 13.01
N CYS A 75 -2.82 -13.78 11.88
CA CYS A 75 -2.62 -13.06 10.64
C CYS A 75 -3.08 -11.60 10.70
N THR A 76 -4.24 -11.31 11.30
CA THR A 76 -4.70 -9.93 11.45
C THR A 76 -3.83 -9.12 12.43
N GLY A 77 -3.26 -9.77 13.45
CA GLY A 77 -2.21 -9.19 14.29
C GLY A 77 -0.95 -8.83 13.49
N VAL A 78 -0.45 -9.75 12.66
CA VAL A 78 0.69 -9.48 11.77
C VAL A 78 0.40 -8.31 10.82
N LEU A 79 -0.80 -8.25 10.24
CA LEU A 79 -1.19 -7.13 9.38
C LEU A 79 -1.21 -5.81 10.15
N GLN A 80 -1.74 -5.78 11.39
CA GLN A 80 -1.75 -4.59 12.23
C GLN A 80 -0.33 -4.10 12.53
N ASP A 81 0.55 -5.01 12.95
CA ASP A 81 1.92 -4.64 13.32
C ASP A 81 2.73 -4.23 12.09
N ALA A 82 2.47 -4.84 10.92
CA ALA A 82 3.14 -4.48 9.68
C ALA A 82 2.79 -3.07 9.20
N ILE A 83 1.51 -2.68 9.27
CA ILE A 83 1.08 -1.34 8.88
C ILE A 83 1.61 -0.30 9.90
N ASP A 84 1.63 -0.63 11.19
CA ASP A 84 2.19 0.21 12.26
C ASP A 84 3.75 0.32 12.20
N SER A 85 4.45 -0.47 11.38
CA SER A 85 5.92 -0.54 11.30
C SER A 85 6.58 0.57 10.47
N ASP A 86 5.80 1.49 9.87
CA ASP A 86 6.30 2.56 8.98
C ASP A 86 7.24 1.99 7.89
N LEU A 87 6.73 1.01 7.13
CA LEU A 87 7.43 0.40 5.99
C LEU A 87 7.75 1.45 4.94
N PRO A 88 8.88 1.47 4.23
CA PRO A 88 9.16 2.51 3.23
C PRO A 88 8.15 2.53 2.06
N ASP A 89 7.93 3.71 1.48
CA ASP A 89 7.10 3.89 0.28
C ASP A 89 7.94 3.69 -0.99
N CYS A 90 8.19 2.42 -1.33
CA CYS A 90 9.05 2.01 -2.43
C CYS A 90 8.53 0.71 -3.05
N THR A 91 9.00 0.37 -4.25
CA THR A 91 8.61 -0.86 -4.95
C THR A 91 9.67 -1.95 -4.89
N ILE A 92 9.24 -3.20 -4.85
CA ILE A 92 10.07 -4.36 -5.17
C ILE A 92 9.69 -4.88 -6.54
N ASP A 93 10.66 -5.44 -7.26
CA ASP A 93 10.36 -6.26 -8.42
C ASP A 93 9.88 -7.64 -7.94
N PHE A 94 8.67 -8.01 -8.36
CA PHE A 94 8.08 -9.30 -8.07
C PHE A 94 7.55 -9.90 -9.38
N GLU A 95 8.21 -10.96 -9.84
CA GLU A 95 7.98 -11.56 -11.16
C GLU A 95 8.08 -10.49 -12.27
N ALA A 96 7.01 -10.30 -13.05
CA ALA A 96 6.92 -9.30 -14.12
C ALA A 96 6.28 -7.98 -13.66
N THR A 97 6.07 -7.79 -12.35
CA THR A 97 5.36 -6.63 -11.78
C THR A 97 6.18 -5.91 -10.72
N GLN A 98 5.81 -4.66 -10.43
CA GLN A 98 6.34 -3.91 -9.30
C GLN A 98 5.30 -3.79 -8.21
N LEU A 99 5.67 -4.17 -6.99
CA LEU A 99 4.78 -4.15 -5.83
C LEU A 99 5.31 -3.19 -4.78
N ASN A 100 4.45 -2.31 -4.29
CA ASN A 100 4.76 -1.49 -3.14
C ASN A 100 4.27 -2.19 -1.87
N VAL A 101 5.18 -2.75 -1.09
CA VAL A 101 4.84 -3.62 0.05
C VAL A 101 4.01 -2.89 1.11
N ARG A 102 4.28 -1.59 1.36
CA ARG A 102 3.45 -0.75 2.24
C ARG A 102 2.01 -0.73 1.74
N THR A 103 1.82 -0.35 0.48
CA THR A 103 0.48 -0.26 -0.14
C THR A 103 -0.24 -1.59 -0.14
N GLU A 104 0.46 -2.69 -0.43
CA GLU A 104 -0.10 -4.04 -0.42
C GLU A 104 -0.59 -4.45 0.97
N LEU A 105 0.26 -4.33 2.00
CA LEU A 105 -0.11 -4.71 3.36
C LEU A 105 -1.20 -3.80 3.95
N THR A 106 -1.20 -2.50 3.62
CA THR A 106 -2.31 -1.60 3.97
C THR A 106 -3.63 -2.04 3.30
N ALA A 107 -3.58 -2.47 2.04
CA ALA A 107 -4.77 -2.97 1.34
C ALA A 107 -5.29 -4.27 1.98
N TYR A 108 -4.40 -5.17 2.41
CA TYR A 108 -4.80 -6.42 3.08
C TYR A 108 -5.42 -6.13 4.44
N ALA A 109 -4.78 -5.28 5.25
CA ALA A 109 -5.31 -4.84 6.53
C ALA A 109 -6.72 -4.23 6.36
N THR A 110 -6.88 -3.31 5.41
CA THR A 110 -8.18 -2.69 5.10
C THR A 110 -9.24 -3.72 4.72
N ARG A 111 -8.88 -4.69 3.85
CA ARG A 111 -9.78 -5.79 3.47
C ARG A 111 -10.20 -6.65 4.66
N CYS A 112 -9.32 -6.85 5.63
CA CYS A 112 -9.59 -7.62 6.84
C CYS A 112 -10.22 -6.79 7.98
N GLY A 113 -10.52 -5.50 7.76
CA GLY A 113 -11.06 -4.61 8.81
C GLY A 113 -10.05 -4.20 9.89
N VAL A 114 -8.75 -4.40 9.62
CA VAL A 114 -7.64 -3.95 10.46
C VAL A 114 -7.30 -2.50 10.09
N SER A 115 -7.17 -1.64 11.08
CA SER A 115 -6.89 -0.21 10.88
C SER A 115 -5.67 0.21 11.67
N GLU A 116 -4.80 1.04 11.08
CA GLU A 116 -3.69 1.71 11.78
C GLU A 116 -4.09 2.15 13.19
N SER A 117 -3.31 1.71 14.19
CA SER A 117 -3.50 2.19 15.55
C SER A 117 -3.29 3.69 15.52
N ARG A 118 -4.29 4.49 15.95
CA ARG A 118 -4.27 5.97 15.95
C ARG A 118 -3.19 6.63 16.83
N LYS A 119 -2.02 6.02 17.04
CA LYS A 119 -0.89 6.60 17.75
C LYS A 119 -0.32 7.85 17.08
N LYS A 120 -0.59 8.10 15.80
CA LYS A 120 -0.17 9.34 15.11
C LYS A 120 -1.19 10.50 15.15
N MET A 121 -2.45 10.27 15.55
CA MET A 121 -3.44 11.35 15.71
C MET A 121 -3.30 12.12 17.04
N LEU A 122 -2.40 11.69 17.94
CA LEU A 122 -2.09 12.34 19.23
C LEU A 122 -0.70 12.99 19.28
N ARG A 123 -0.13 13.33 18.12
CA ARG A 123 0.97 14.30 18.03
C ARG A 123 0.52 15.45 17.13
N ALA A 124 -0.53 16.13 17.59
CA ALA A 124 -0.84 17.51 17.21
C ALA A 124 0.02 18.46 18.05
#